data_AF-A0A819JY61-F1
#
_entry.id   AF-A0A819JY61-F1
#
_cell.length_a   1.000
_cell.length_b   1.000
_cell.length_c   1.000
_cell.angle_alpha   90.00
_cell.angle_beta   90.00
_cell.angle_gamma   90.00
#
_symmetry.space_group_name_H-M   'P 1'
#
loop_
_entity.id
_entity.type
_entity.pdbx_description
1 polymer ?
#
loop_
_entity_poly.entity_id
_entity_poly.type
_entity_poly.pdbx_seq_one_letter_code
_entity_poly.pdbx_strand_id
1 'polypeptide(L)'
;MTLQVRLGDIQHHSNILEAHVRMYFISKCSTQGNEIIPLNLIDMNVGFSSGQDRLLLVWPIIIEHRIDPKSPLWLMDKKALAKADFELLVVFEGIVEPTGLLTQTKTSYTSQDIVWGARFEEIVYYDSLTGLTVDYSKFNSIILDNNIGPISAIQLNTQYSED
;
A
#
# COMPACT_ATOMS: atom_id res chain seq x y z
N MET A 1 -8.10 3.31 -10.15
CA MET A 1 -7.23 4.04 -9.22
C MET A 1 -6.75 3.09 -8.13
N THR A 2 -5.50 3.19 -7.69
CA THR A 2 -4.90 2.33 -6.67
C THR A 2 -4.09 3.17 -5.68
N LEU A 3 -3.91 2.64 -4.47
CA LEU A 3 -2.94 3.11 -3.49
C LEU A 3 -1.79 2.08 -3.45
N GLN A 4 -0.55 2.55 -3.52
CA GLN A 4 0.64 1.70 -3.58
C GLN A 4 1.54 1.90 -2.35
N VAL A 5 2.10 0.80 -1.84
CA VAL A 5 3.16 0.80 -0.83
C VAL A 5 4.27 -0.13 -1.28
N ARG A 6 5.52 0.31 -1.21
CA ARG A 6 6.68 -0.54 -1.54
C ARG A 6 7.19 -1.24 -0.29
N LEU A 7 7.35 -2.55 -0.39
CA LEU A 7 7.93 -3.42 0.61
C LEU A 7 9.26 -3.96 0.08
N GLY A 8 10.28 -4.04 0.93
CA GLY A 8 11.54 -4.69 0.60
C GLY A 8 12.13 -5.35 1.82
N ASP A 9 12.79 -6.49 1.62
CA ASP A 9 13.64 -7.09 2.64
C ASP A 9 15.04 -6.47 2.54
N ILE A 10 15.57 -6.04 3.68
CA ILE A 10 16.93 -5.50 3.83
C ILE A 10 17.85 -6.49 4.55
N GLN A 11 17.33 -7.65 4.97
CA GLN A 11 18.15 -8.66 5.62
C GLN A 11 19.10 -9.29 4.61
N HIS A 12 20.39 -9.23 4.93
CA HIS A 12 21.40 -9.94 4.17
C HIS A 12 21.42 -11.40 4.64
N HIS A 13 21.14 -12.34 3.73
CA HIS A 13 21.29 -13.80 3.90
C HIS A 13 20.19 -14.58 4.65
N SER A 14 18.96 -14.07 4.74
CA SER A 14 17.80 -14.86 5.19
C SER A 14 16.62 -14.70 4.24
N ASN A 15 15.91 -15.79 3.98
CA ASN A 15 14.61 -15.70 3.33
C ASN A 15 13.51 -15.50 4.38
N ILE A 16 12.42 -14.86 3.96
CA ILE A 16 11.20 -14.79 4.74
C ILE A 16 10.19 -15.76 4.13
N LEU A 17 9.84 -16.79 4.89
CA LEU A 17 8.85 -17.79 4.53
C LEU A 17 7.45 -17.32 4.96
N GLU A 18 6.41 -17.77 4.26
CA GLU A 18 5.01 -17.45 4.55
C GLU A 18 4.73 -15.93 4.72
N ALA A 19 5.48 -15.13 3.97
CA ALA A 19 5.37 -13.68 4.00
C ALA A 19 3.98 -13.24 3.54
N HIS A 20 3.34 -12.35 4.30
CA HIS A 20 2.08 -11.74 3.91
C HIS A 20 1.94 -10.33 4.47
N VAL A 21 1.04 -9.55 3.87
CA VAL A 21 0.82 -8.15 4.22
C VAL A 21 -0.64 -7.87 4.51
N ARG A 22 -0.88 -6.97 5.46
CA ARG A 22 -2.21 -6.47 5.84
C ARG A 22 -2.17 -4.95 5.90
N MET A 23 -3.29 -4.31 5.58
CA MET A 23 -3.41 -2.85 5.60
C MET A 23 -4.71 -2.47 6.32
N TYR A 24 -4.62 -1.48 7.21
CA TYR A 24 -5.76 -0.98 7.97
C TYR A 24 -5.87 0.53 7.83
N PHE A 25 -7.07 1.02 7.59
CA PHE A 25 -7.41 2.44 7.67
C PHE A 25 -7.90 2.76 9.08
N ILE A 26 -7.22 3.67 9.76
CA ILE A 26 -7.52 4.08 11.13
C ILE A 26 -8.02 5.51 11.11
N SER A 27 -9.22 5.74 11.64
CA SER A 27 -9.80 7.07 11.76
C SER A 27 -10.77 7.16 12.92
N LYS A 28 -11.10 8.38 13.34
CA LYS A 28 -12.19 8.62 14.28
C LYS A 28 -13.53 8.50 13.55
N CYS A 29 -14.49 7.77 14.11
CA CYS A 29 -15.86 7.74 13.57
C CYS A 29 -16.90 7.95 14.67
N SER A 30 -18.11 8.36 14.27
CA SER A 30 -19.27 8.45 15.16
C SER A 30 -20.30 7.42 14.72
N THR A 31 -20.82 6.64 15.66
CA THR A 31 -21.91 5.70 15.38
C THR A 31 -23.25 6.44 15.28
N GLN A 32 -24.28 5.73 14.82
CA GLN A 32 -25.65 6.25 14.74
C GLN A 32 -26.22 6.67 16.12
N GLY A 33 -25.63 6.19 17.22
CA GLY A 33 -26.02 6.53 18.59
C GLY A 33 -25.26 7.70 19.21
N ASN A 34 -24.53 8.50 18.42
CA ASN A 34 -23.59 9.54 18.88
C ASN A 34 -22.45 9.03 19.77
N GLU A 35 -22.18 7.73 19.77
CA GLU A 35 -20.97 7.20 20.38
C GLU A 35 -19.78 7.51 19.47
N ILE A 36 -18.73 8.09 20.06
CA ILE A 36 -17.49 8.40 19.36
C ILE A 36 -16.56 7.21 19.50
N ILE A 37 -16.15 6.62 18.38
CA ILE A 37 -15.09 5.61 18.31
C ILE A 37 -13.79 6.35 17.97
N PRO A 38 -12.83 6.47 18.90
CA PRO A 38 -11.60 7.23 18.68
C PRO A 38 -10.68 6.60 17.64
N LEU A 39 -10.64 5.26 17.61
CA LEU A 39 -9.79 4.45 16.74
C LEU A 39 -10.65 3.38 16.06
N ASN A 40 -11.34 3.77 15.00
CA ASN A 40 -12.04 2.83 14.15
C ASN A 40 -11.06 2.26 13.12
N LEU A 41 -10.88 0.94 13.14
CA LEU A 41 -9.98 0.21 12.25
C LEU A 41 -10.80 -0.47 11.15
N ILE A 42 -10.55 -0.11 9.90
CA ILE A 42 -11.18 -0.70 8.71
C ILE A 42 -10.12 -1.47 7.93
N ASP A 43 -10.34 -2.76 7.72
CA ASP A 43 -9.48 -3.59 6.87
C ASP A 43 -9.49 -3.09 5.42
N MET A 44 -8.31 -2.99 4.81
CA MET A 44 -8.13 -2.59 3.42
C MET A 44 -7.64 -3.78 2.60
N ASN A 45 -8.41 -4.16 1.59
CA ASN A 45 -8.07 -5.30 0.75
C ASN A 45 -6.79 -5.05 -0.07
N VAL A 46 -5.75 -5.81 0.22
CA VAL A 46 -4.46 -5.85 -0.50
C VAL A 46 -4.24 -7.16 -1.24
N GLY A 47 -5.31 -7.95 -1.45
CA GLY A 47 -5.26 -9.18 -2.22
C GLY A 47 -5.69 -10.45 -1.49
N PHE A 48 -6.15 -10.37 -0.23
CA PHE A 48 -6.47 -11.52 0.63
C PHE A 48 -7.34 -12.58 -0.05
N SER A 49 -8.47 -12.18 -0.66
CA SER A 49 -9.38 -13.14 -1.31
C SER A 49 -8.79 -13.83 -2.54
N SER A 50 -7.82 -13.19 -3.19
CA SER A 50 -7.09 -13.77 -4.33
C SER A 50 -5.76 -14.42 -3.94
N GLY A 51 -5.36 -14.27 -2.67
CA GLY A 51 -4.07 -14.72 -2.16
C GLY A 51 -2.85 -13.94 -2.65
N GLN A 52 -3.04 -12.74 -3.23
CA GLN A 52 -1.96 -11.83 -3.69
C GLN A 52 -1.28 -11.09 -2.52
N ASP A 53 -1.90 -11.11 -1.35
CA ASP A 53 -1.34 -10.63 -0.09
C ASP A 53 -0.17 -11.50 0.41
N ARG A 54 -0.08 -12.75 -0.06
CA ARG A 54 1.01 -13.69 0.23
C ARG A 54 2.14 -13.47 -0.76
N LEU A 55 3.33 -13.18 -0.23
CA LEU A 55 4.44 -12.64 -0.98
C LEU A 55 5.60 -13.64 -1.08
N LEU A 56 6.28 -13.63 -2.21
CA LEU A 56 7.63 -14.17 -2.34
C LEU A 56 8.61 -13.00 -2.31
N LEU A 57 9.05 -12.59 -1.12
CA LEU A 57 9.82 -11.36 -0.91
C LEU A 57 11.32 -11.55 -1.22
N VAL A 58 11.65 -11.84 -2.48
CA VAL A 58 13.04 -11.99 -2.97
C VAL A 58 13.59 -10.65 -3.50
N TRP A 59 12.71 -9.80 -4.03
CA TRP A 59 13.02 -8.43 -4.47
C TRP A 59 11.98 -7.47 -3.88
N PRO A 60 12.21 -6.14 -3.90
CA PRO A 60 11.20 -5.17 -3.53
C PRO A 60 9.89 -5.35 -4.32
N ILE A 61 8.77 -5.43 -3.61
CA ILE A 61 7.43 -5.62 -4.18
C ILE A 61 6.60 -4.36 -3.94
N ILE A 62 5.75 -4.01 -4.90
CA ILE A 62 4.73 -3.00 -4.73
C ILE A 62 3.42 -3.70 -4.33
N ILE A 63 2.94 -3.37 -3.14
CA ILE A 63 1.63 -3.78 -2.64
C ILE A 63 0.60 -2.77 -3.12
N GLU A 64 -0.50 -3.27 -3.67
CA GLU A 64 -1.56 -2.44 -4.21
C GLU A 64 -2.88 -2.65 -3.45
N HIS A 65 -3.46 -1.56 -2.99
CA HIS A 65 -4.87 -1.52 -2.61
C HIS A 65 -5.67 -0.89 -3.75
N ARG A 66 -6.60 -1.67 -4.33
CA ARG A 66 -7.53 -1.13 -5.32
C ARG A 66 -8.59 -0.27 -4.62
N ILE A 67 -8.69 0.99 -5.04
CA ILE A 67 -9.71 1.91 -4.53
C ILE A 67 -11.01 1.63 -5.29
N ASP A 68 -11.80 0.72 -4.74
CA ASP A 68 -13.13 0.33 -5.22
C ASP A 68 -14.25 0.88 -4.30
N PRO A 69 -15.55 0.64 -4.58
CA PRO A 69 -16.64 1.15 -3.74
C PRO A 69 -16.64 0.69 -2.28
N LYS A 70 -15.87 -0.35 -1.92
CA LYS A 70 -15.72 -0.81 -0.53
C LYS A 70 -14.53 -0.16 0.17
N SER A 71 -13.64 0.52 -0.57
CA SER A 71 -12.50 1.22 -0.03
C SER A 71 -12.93 2.46 0.78
N PRO A 72 -12.32 2.72 1.96
CA PRO A 72 -12.56 3.96 2.69
C PRO A 72 -12.07 5.21 1.93
N LEU A 73 -11.24 5.03 0.89
CA LEU A 73 -10.71 6.11 0.05
C LEU A 73 -11.59 6.41 -1.18
N TRP A 74 -12.68 5.67 -1.39
CA TRP A 74 -13.50 5.69 -2.62
C TRP A 74 -13.95 7.09 -3.05
N LEU A 75 -14.37 7.90 -2.08
CA LEU A 75 -14.91 9.25 -2.29
C LEU A 75 -13.84 10.35 -2.20
N MET A 76 -12.61 10.02 -1.82
CA MET A 76 -11.56 11.02 -1.57
C MET A 76 -10.94 11.49 -2.88
N ASP A 77 -11.06 12.78 -3.16
CA ASP A 77 -10.31 13.46 -4.21
C ASP A 77 -8.95 13.95 -3.68
N LYS A 78 -8.11 14.55 -4.55
CA LYS A 78 -6.76 15.00 -4.16
C LYS A 78 -6.79 16.01 -3.00
N LYS A 79 -7.78 16.89 -2.97
CA LYS A 79 -7.89 17.96 -1.97
C LYS A 79 -8.43 17.42 -0.65
N ALA A 80 -9.39 16.50 -0.71
CA ALA A 80 -9.95 15.80 0.43
C ALA A 80 -8.86 14.95 1.10
N LEU A 81 -8.09 14.19 0.32
CA LEU A 81 -6.95 13.41 0.83
C LEU A 81 -5.97 14.29 1.60
N ALA A 82 -5.52 15.40 1.01
CA ALA A 82 -4.55 16.31 1.65
C ALA A 82 -5.04 16.97 2.95
N LYS A 83 -6.34 16.88 3.28
CA LYS A 83 -6.93 17.42 4.51
C LYS A 83 -7.49 16.33 5.43
N ALA A 84 -7.40 15.07 5.01
CA ALA A 84 -8.02 13.98 5.73
C ALA A 84 -7.23 13.69 7.02
N ASP A 85 -7.95 13.31 8.06
CA ASP A 85 -7.39 12.91 9.35
C ASP A 85 -7.58 11.40 9.51
N PHE A 86 -6.58 10.65 9.05
CA PHE A 86 -6.51 9.20 9.18
C PHE A 86 -5.05 8.75 9.21
N GLU A 87 -4.86 7.48 9.60
CA GLU A 87 -3.60 6.78 9.54
C GLU A 87 -3.78 5.44 8.83
N LEU A 88 -2.90 5.11 7.90
CA LEU A 88 -2.81 3.81 7.27
C LEU A 88 -1.76 2.98 7.99
N LEU A 89 -2.18 1.91 8.64
CA LEU A 89 -1.27 0.94 9.25
C LEU A 89 -0.99 -0.18 8.25
N VAL A 90 0.28 -0.38 7.92
CA VAL A 90 0.75 -1.51 7.11
C VAL A 90 1.45 -2.49 8.03
N VAL A 91 1.00 -3.74 8.01
CA VAL A 91 1.54 -4.84 8.79
C VAL A 91 2.11 -5.87 7.84
N PHE A 92 3.38 -6.19 8.03
CA PHE A 92 4.07 -7.29 7.36
C PHE A 92 4.35 -8.40 8.36
N GLU A 93 4.10 -9.63 7.96
CA GLU A 93 4.36 -10.82 8.76
C GLU A 93 5.04 -11.90 7.93
N GLY A 94 5.89 -12.70 8.57
CA GLY A 94 6.53 -13.84 7.95
C GLY A 94 7.44 -14.56 8.92
N ILE A 95 8.05 -15.65 8.46
CA ILE A 95 8.93 -16.50 9.27
C ILE A 95 10.36 -16.33 8.76
N VAL A 96 11.28 -15.94 9.64
CA VAL A 96 12.70 -15.79 9.28
C VAL A 96 13.33 -17.19 9.15
N GLU A 97 13.71 -17.58 7.94
CA GLU A 97 14.09 -18.97 7.60
C GLU A 97 15.14 -19.57 8.54
N PRO A 98 16.27 -18.91 8.86
CA PRO A 98 17.29 -19.52 9.73
C PRO A 98 16.84 -19.77 11.17
N THR A 99 15.85 -19.03 11.67
CA THR A 99 15.45 -19.08 13.08
C THR A 99 14.10 -19.75 13.30
N GLY A 100 13.27 -19.84 12.26
CA GLY A 100 11.89 -20.29 12.37
C GLY A 100 11.01 -19.35 13.21
N LEU A 101 11.49 -18.13 13.52
CA LEU A 101 10.75 -17.17 14.33
C LEU A 101 9.79 -16.37 13.45
N LEU A 102 8.54 -16.28 13.92
CA LEU A 102 7.56 -15.36 13.36
C LEU A 102 8.02 -13.92 13.65
N THR A 103 8.18 -13.14 12.58
CA THR A 103 8.44 -11.71 12.64
C THR A 103 7.20 -10.94 12.20
N GLN A 104 6.99 -9.79 12.84
CA GLN A 104 5.93 -8.85 12.48
C GLN A 104 6.53 -7.45 12.47
N THR A 105 6.45 -6.78 11.34
CA THR A 105 6.87 -5.38 11.18
C THR A 105 5.65 -4.52 10.91
N LYS A 106 5.61 -3.33 11.52
CA LYS A 106 4.53 -2.37 11.34
C LYS A 106 5.12 -1.03 10.94
N THR A 107 4.47 -0.38 9.99
CA THR A 107 4.72 1.02 9.65
C THR A 107 3.39 1.72 9.45
N SER A 108 3.37 3.04 9.54
CA SER A 108 2.17 3.81 9.27
C SER A 108 2.41 5.02 8.40
N TYR A 109 1.36 5.44 7.71
CA TYR A 109 1.34 6.58 6.82
C TYR A 109 0.12 7.44 7.13
N THR A 110 0.36 8.71 7.40
CA THR A 110 -0.70 9.72 7.46
C THR A 110 -1.15 10.11 6.06
N SER A 111 -2.24 10.85 5.97
CA SER A 111 -2.69 11.43 4.70
C SER A 111 -1.63 12.29 3.99
N GLN A 112 -0.72 12.90 4.74
CA GLN A 112 0.36 13.75 4.20
C GLN A 112 1.53 12.95 3.62
N ASP A 113 1.67 11.69 4.01
CA ASP A 113 2.71 10.79 3.48
C ASP A 113 2.33 10.22 2.10
N ILE A 114 1.06 10.37 1.69
CA ILE A 114 0.55 9.84 0.43
C ILE A 114 0.76 10.84 -0.70
N VAL A 115 1.58 10.46 -1.68
CA VAL A 115 1.80 11.28 -2.87
C VAL A 115 0.77 10.95 -3.95
N TRP A 116 -0.18 11.87 -4.17
CA TRP A 116 -1.17 11.74 -5.23
C TRP A 116 -0.54 11.85 -6.62
N GLY A 117 -0.93 10.96 -7.53
CA GLY A 117 -0.51 11.02 -8.92
C GLY A 117 0.95 10.62 -9.10
N ALA A 118 1.40 9.63 -8.33
CA ALA A 118 2.76 9.11 -8.40
C ALA A 118 2.75 7.59 -8.50
N ARG A 119 3.82 7.05 -9.07
CA ARG A 119 4.17 5.63 -9.05
C ARG A 119 5.60 5.47 -8.58
N PHE A 120 5.95 4.32 -8.03
CA PHE A 120 7.35 4.07 -7.70
C PHE A 120 8.21 3.92 -8.96
N GLU A 121 9.46 4.40 -8.91
CA GLU A 121 10.44 4.19 -9.97
C GLU A 121 10.84 2.71 -10.07
N GLU A 122 11.01 2.16 -11.27
CA GLU A 122 11.45 0.77 -11.44
C GLU A 122 12.91 0.64 -11.00
N ILE A 123 13.15 -0.24 -10.02
CA ILE A 123 14.48 -0.41 -9.40
C ILE A 123 15.09 -1.79 -9.66
N VAL A 124 14.32 -2.70 -10.26
CA VAL A 124 14.77 -4.06 -10.61
C VAL A 124 15.08 -4.05 -12.09
N TYR A 125 16.30 -4.44 -12.47
CA TYR A 125 16.72 -4.49 -13.87
C TYR A 125 17.66 -5.67 -14.10
N TYR A 126 17.84 -6.04 -15.36
CA TYR A 126 18.74 -7.11 -15.74
C TYR A 126 20.11 -6.55 -16.12
N ASP A 127 21.15 -6.98 -15.41
CA ASP A 127 22.54 -6.77 -15.77
C ASP A 127 23.11 -8.03 -16.42
N SER A 128 23.85 -7.86 -17.53
CA SER A 128 24.38 -9.00 -18.31
C SER A 128 25.45 -9.83 -17.58
N LEU A 129 26.10 -9.28 -16.55
CA LEU A 129 27.17 -9.93 -15.79
C LEU A 129 26.65 -10.50 -14.48
N THR A 130 25.79 -9.76 -13.78
CA THR A 130 25.30 -10.12 -12.42
C THR A 130 23.88 -10.66 -12.42
N GLY A 131 23.16 -10.62 -13.55
CA GLY A 131 21.77 -11.02 -13.65
C GLY A 131 20.81 -9.98 -13.08
N LEU A 132 19.70 -10.44 -12.50
CA LEU A 132 18.68 -9.56 -11.94
C LEU A 132 19.24 -8.79 -10.74
N THR A 133 19.30 -7.46 -10.86
CA THR A 133 19.94 -6.55 -9.93
C THR A 133 18.93 -5.50 -9.44
N VAL A 134 19.11 -5.03 -8.21
CA VAL A 134 18.22 -4.04 -7.57
C VAL A 134 19.01 -2.79 -7.17
N ASP A 135 18.58 -1.62 -7.65
CA ASP A 135 19.12 -0.33 -7.21
C ASP A 135 18.35 0.20 -5.99
N TYR A 136 18.79 -0.19 -4.79
CA TYR A 136 18.19 0.26 -3.53
C TYR A 136 18.37 1.75 -3.25
N SER A 137 19.26 2.48 -3.96
CA SER A 137 19.35 3.93 -3.82
C SER A 137 18.07 4.65 -4.26
N LYS A 138 17.30 4.01 -5.14
CA LYS A 138 16.01 4.47 -5.66
C LYS A 138 14.81 3.82 -4.96
N PHE A 139 15.00 3.14 -3.84
CA PHE A 139 13.93 2.42 -3.17
C PHE A 139 12.73 3.33 -2.85
N ASN A 140 13.00 4.55 -2.37
CA ASN A 140 11.95 5.54 -2.08
C ASN A 140 11.66 6.48 -3.27
N SER A 141 12.31 6.30 -4.41
CA SER A 141 12.12 7.17 -5.57
C SER A 141 10.76 6.93 -6.23
N ILE A 142 10.13 8.03 -6.62
CA ILE A 142 8.83 8.07 -7.27
C ILE A 142 8.89 8.88 -8.56
N ILE A 143 8.01 8.53 -9.50
CA ILE A 143 7.78 9.25 -10.75
C ILE A 143 6.37 9.84 -10.68
N LEU A 144 6.25 11.15 -10.89
CA LEU A 144 4.96 11.81 -11.00
C LEU A 144 4.31 11.48 -12.35
N ASP A 145 3.04 11.08 -12.30
CA ASP A 145 2.20 10.87 -13.47
C ASP A 145 1.25 12.06 -13.64
N ASN A 146 1.59 12.92 -14.60
CA ASN A 146 0.85 14.14 -14.88
C ASN A 146 -0.54 13.88 -15.52
N ASN A 147 -0.83 12.64 -15.92
CA ASN A 147 -2.13 12.28 -16.50
C ASN A 147 -3.19 11.98 -15.42
N ILE A 148 -2.79 11.85 -14.15
CA ILE A 148 -3.71 11.54 -13.07
C ILE A 148 -4.42 12.82 -12.61
N GLY A 149 -5.70 12.93 -12.97
CA GLY A 149 -6.56 14.03 -12.55
C GLY A 149 -6.74 14.10 -11.02
N PRO A 150 -7.14 15.26 -10.47
CA PRO A 150 -7.31 15.46 -9.03
C PRO A 150 -8.66 14.93 -8.51
N ILE A 151 -9.25 13.94 -9.18
CA ILE A 151 -10.63 13.46 -8.94
C ILE A 151 -10.63 12.12 -8.18
N SER A 152 -11.70 11.86 -7.44
CA SER A 152 -11.85 10.63 -6.66
C SER A 152 -12.11 9.40 -7.53
N ALA A 153 -11.94 8.22 -6.95
CA ALA A 153 -12.17 6.95 -7.66
C ALA A 153 -13.64 6.80 -8.11
N ILE A 154 -14.60 7.31 -7.34
CA ILE A 154 -16.01 7.35 -7.75
C ILE A 154 -16.22 8.23 -8.99
N GLN A 155 -15.62 9.41 -9.03
CA GLN A 155 -15.77 10.34 -10.15
C GLN A 155 -15.19 9.74 -11.43
N LEU A 156 -14.02 9.09 -11.34
CA LEU A 156 -13.44 8.32 -12.43
C LEU A 156 -14.39 7.22 -12.92
N ASN A 157 -14.95 6.44 -12.00
CA ASN A 157 -15.83 5.32 -12.36
C ASN A 157 -17.13 5.78 -13.04
N THR A 158 -17.70 6.92 -12.63
CA THR A 158 -18.89 7.49 -13.28
C THR A 158 -18.58 7.94 -14.71
N GLN A 159 -17.43 8.57 -14.95
CA GLN A 159 -17.02 8.99 -16.31
C GLN A 159 -16.94 7.82 -17.28
N TYR A 160 -16.39 6.68 -16.86
CA TYR A 160 -16.29 5.48 -17.70
C TYR A 160 -17.58 4.66 -17.81
N SER A 161 -18.62 4.99 -17.05
CA SER A 161 -19.92 4.31 -17.13
C SER A 161 -20.90 4.99 -18.10
N GLU A 162 -20.56 6.19 -18.58
CA GLU A 162 -21.37 6.98 -19.53
C GLU A 162 -20.87 6.86 -20.99
N ASP A 163 -19.77 6.13 -21.22
CA ASP A 163 -19.23 5.74 -22.55
C ASP A 163 -19.57 4.27 -22.88
#